data_AF-A0A846QS32-F1
#
_entry.id   AF-A0A846QS32-F1
#
_cell.length_a   1.000
_cell.length_b   1.000
_cell.length_c   1.000
_cell.angle_alpha   90.00
_cell.angle_beta   90.00
_cell.angle_gamma   90.00
#
_symmetry.space_group_name_H-M   'P 1'
#
loop_
_entity.id
_entity.type
_entity.pdbx_description
1 polymer ?
#
loop_
_entity_poly.entity_id
_entity_poly.type
_entity_poly.pdbx_seq_one_letter_code
_entity_poly.pdbx_strand_id
1 'polypeptide(L)'
;MDTQFWEAYNTCNLENFKTFITDDVEFYHDKGGLTTSLSGLMESVKTGLCGNENLKILREAKEGTVQVFPIANYGAIITGEHVFFLKEKDKEKRLDGQAKFTHLWQYKDNQWKMSRILSYDHGPASINDSKTEVTLSNEVLATYTGTYTIADGQTVTVTLEGNGLKLSAPNKELIIHPESETLFFHKQAPLTFEFEKNARGTVQKFTIRENGNIVDESKKIR
;
A
#
# COMPACT_ATOMS: atom_id res chain seq x y z
N MET A 1 17.42 -16.49 -5.57
CA MET A 1 18.13 -15.21 -5.78
C MET A 1 17.27 -14.03 -5.32
N ASP A 2 16.14 -13.73 -5.97
CA ASP A 2 15.31 -12.55 -5.61
C ASP A 2 14.89 -12.55 -4.12
N THR A 3 14.37 -13.66 -3.60
CA THR A 3 14.05 -13.81 -2.17
C THR A 3 15.24 -13.53 -1.25
N GLN A 4 16.44 -13.98 -1.61
CA GLN A 4 17.66 -13.80 -0.79
C GLN A 4 18.16 -12.35 -0.83
N PHE A 5 17.99 -11.66 -1.96
CA PHE A 5 18.26 -10.23 -2.06
C PHE A 5 17.37 -9.43 -1.10
N TRP A 6 16.06 -9.73 -1.08
CA TRP A 6 15.12 -9.05 -0.19
C TRP A 6 15.32 -9.40 1.28
N GLU A 7 15.78 -10.60 1.59
CA GLU A 7 16.23 -10.96 2.93
C GLU A 7 17.41 -10.07 3.36
N ALA A 8 18.44 -9.95 2.51
CA ALA A 8 19.59 -9.09 2.79
C ALA A 8 19.19 -7.60 2.95
N TYR A 9 18.24 -7.11 2.14
CA TYR A 9 17.64 -5.79 2.26
C TYR A 9 16.99 -5.61 3.64
N ASN A 10 16.05 -6.50 4.01
CA ASN A 10 15.26 -6.38 5.23
C ASN A 10 16.10 -6.55 6.51
N THR A 11 17.20 -7.30 6.44
CA THR A 11 18.13 -7.47 7.57
C THR A 11 19.27 -6.46 7.58
N CYS A 12 19.35 -5.55 6.60
CA CYS A 12 20.49 -4.65 6.41
C CYS A 12 21.85 -5.39 6.34
N ASN A 13 21.87 -6.58 5.74
CA ASN A 13 23.11 -7.34 5.53
C ASN A 13 23.81 -6.81 4.27
N LEU A 14 24.53 -5.70 4.42
CA LEU A 14 25.19 -4.98 3.32
C LEU A 14 26.22 -5.84 2.58
N GLU A 15 26.90 -6.72 3.30
CA GLU A 15 27.90 -7.62 2.72
C GLU A 15 27.28 -8.64 1.77
N ASN A 16 26.10 -9.17 2.12
CA ASN A 16 25.36 -10.06 1.24
C ASN A 16 24.64 -9.27 0.12
N PHE A 17 24.02 -8.14 0.47
CA PHE A 17 23.24 -7.30 -0.45
C PHE A 17 24.03 -6.91 -1.71
N LYS A 18 25.28 -6.45 -1.54
CA LYS A 18 26.13 -6.04 -2.67
C LYS A 18 26.46 -7.18 -3.64
N THR A 19 26.40 -8.44 -3.21
CA THR A 19 26.75 -9.59 -4.07
C THR A 19 25.73 -9.84 -5.19
N PHE A 20 24.50 -9.36 -5.00
CA PHE A 20 23.41 -9.48 -5.96
C PHE A 20 23.40 -8.38 -7.02
N ILE A 21 24.34 -7.43 -6.98
CA ILE A 21 24.30 -6.21 -7.80
C ILE A 21 25.56 -6.12 -8.66
N THR A 22 25.43 -5.57 -9.87
CA THR A 22 26.57 -5.32 -10.76
C THR A 22 27.31 -4.04 -10.40
N ASP A 23 28.59 -3.95 -10.76
CA ASP A 23 29.39 -2.75 -10.49
C ASP A 23 28.87 -1.51 -11.27
N ASP A 24 28.30 -1.75 -12.45
CA ASP A 24 27.70 -0.79 -13.39
C ASP A 24 26.18 -0.62 -13.20
N VAL A 25 25.67 -0.90 -11.99
CA VAL A 25 24.23 -0.79 -11.70
C VAL A 25 23.73 0.63 -11.95
N GLU A 26 22.55 0.73 -12.55
CA GLU A 26 21.77 1.98 -12.55
C GLU A 26 20.53 1.80 -11.68
N PHE A 27 20.34 2.71 -10.73
CA PHE A 27 19.18 2.80 -9.88
C PHE A 27 18.44 4.11 -10.17
N TYR A 28 17.22 3.97 -10.67
CA TYR A 28 16.30 5.06 -10.97
C TYR A 28 15.27 5.13 -9.86
N HIS A 29 15.32 6.21 -9.07
CA HIS A 29 14.39 6.45 -7.99
C HIS A 29 13.63 7.76 -8.23
N ASP A 30 12.31 7.71 -8.34
CA ASP A 30 11.49 8.90 -8.63
C ASP A 30 11.71 10.08 -7.66
N LYS A 31 11.97 9.81 -6.38
CA LYS A 31 12.28 10.83 -5.34
C LYS A 31 13.77 11.08 -5.14
N GLY A 32 14.62 10.14 -5.57
CA GLY A 32 16.04 10.08 -5.20
C GLY A 32 16.97 10.40 -6.38
N GLY A 33 16.43 10.46 -7.59
CA GLY A 33 17.18 10.64 -8.82
C GLY A 33 17.86 9.35 -9.28
N LEU A 34 18.93 9.55 -10.07
CA LEU A 34 19.70 8.50 -10.70
C LEU A 34 20.99 8.23 -9.92
N THR A 35 21.25 6.96 -9.62
CA THR A 35 22.54 6.45 -9.12
C THR A 35 23.11 5.47 -10.15
N THR A 36 24.39 5.61 -10.50
CA THR A 36 25.02 4.86 -11.63
C THR A 36 26.19 3.97 -11.23
N SER A 37 26.35 3.70 -9.93
CA SER A 37 27.45 2.85 -9.45
C SER A 37 27.05 2.03 -8.23
N LEU A 38 27.69 0.87 -8.08
CA LEU A 38 27.51 0.04 -6.88
C LEU A 38 27.89 0.80 -5.60
N SER A 39 28.99 1.56 -5.62
CA SER A 39 29.41 2.35 -4.45
C SER A 39 28.38 3.41 -4.07
N GLY A 40 27.80 4.11 -5.06
CA GLY A 40 26.74 5.08 -4.83
C GLY A 40 25.47 4.45 -4.28
N LEU A 41 25.10 3.27 -4.79
CA LEU A 41 23.94 2.53 -4.28
C LEU A 41 24.18 2.01 -2.86
N MET A 42 25.37 1.50 -2.56
CA MET A 42 25.70 1.04 -1.21
C MET A 42 25.70 2.19 -0.20
N GLU A 43 26.17 3.38 -0.59
CA GLU A 43 26.13 4.56 0.27
C GLU A 43 24.69 5.03 0.53
N SER A 44 23.83 5.04 -0.50
CA SER A 44 22.41 5.41 -0.31
C SER A 44 21.66 4.42 0.58
N VAL A 45 21.95 3.12 0.45
CA VAL A 45 21.40 2.08 1.33
C VAL A 45 21.91 2.25 2.76
N LYS A 46 23.21 2.48 2.94
CA LYS A 46 23.83 2.61 4.26
C LYS A 46 23.34 3.85 5.03
N THR A 47 23.23 4.99 4.35
CA THR A 47 22.85 6.26 4.98
C THR A 47 21.34 6.48 5.04
N GLY A 48 20.60 5.93 4.08
CA GLY A 48 19.14 5.96 4.04
C GLY A 48 18.53 4.74 4.72
N LEU A 49 18.30 3.68 3.94
CA LEU A 49 17.56 2.48 4.35
C LEU A 49 18.02 1.89 5.71
N CYS A 50 19.34 1.78 5.89
CA CYS A 50 19.98 1.16 7.03
C CYS A 50 20.64 2.17 7.98
N GLY A 51 20.39 3.47 7.79
CA GLY A 51 21.04 4.54 8.55
C GLY A 51 20.47 4.75 9.96
N ASN A 52 19.32 4.15 10.28
CA ASN A 52 18.65 4.30 11.57
C ASN A 52 18.47 2.94 12.25
N GLU A 53 19.19 2.70 13.35
CA GLU A 53 19.11 1.44 14.11
C GLU A 53 17.78 1.26 14.86
N ASN A 54 17.07 2.36 15.16
CA ASN A 54 15.83 2.34 15.94
C ASN A 54 14.57 2.25 15.06
N LEU A 55 14.71 2.44 13.74
CA LEU A 55 13.63 2.42 12.77
C LEU A 55 14.08 1.68 11.52
N LYS A 56 13.52 0.49 11.29
CA LYS A 56 13.75 -0.28 10.06
C LYS A 56 12.63 -0.06 9.06
N ILE A 57 13.00 0.12 7.79
CA ILE A 57 12.07 0.05 6.67
C ILE A 57 12.12 -1.38 6.14
N LEU A 58 11.04 -2.12 6.33
CA LEU A 58 10.88 -3.47 5.80
C LEU A 58 10.14 -3.40 4.48
N ARG A 59 10.57 -4.16 3.49
CA ARG A 59 9.91 -4.31 2.20
C ARG A 59 9.30 -5.70 2.10
N GLU A 60 8.09 -5.75 1.56
CA GLU A 60 7.43 -6.96 1.08
C GLU A 60 6.98 -6.77 -0.37
N ALA A 61 6.93 -7.87 -1.13
CA ALA A 61 6.30 -7.85 -2.44
C ALA A 61 4.77 -7.84 -2.24
N LYS A 62 4.05 -7.01 -2.99
CA LYS A 62 2.59 -7.07 -2.97
C LYS A 62 2.13 -8.36 -3.67
N GLU A 63 1.42 -9.19 -2.93
CA GLU A 63 0.95 -10.50 -3.42
C GLU A 63 0.15 -10.34 -4.72
N GLY A 64 0.34 -11.29 -5.65
CA GLY A 64 -0.34 -11.29 -6.95
C GLY A 64 0.17 -10.28 -7.98
N THR A 65 1.09 -9.37 -7.63
CA THR A 65 1.60 -8.34 -8.56
C THR A 65 2.92 -8.71 -9.24
N VAL A 66 3.68 -9.65 -8.67
CA VAL A 66 5.03 -9.98 -9.17
C VAL A 66 4.94 -10.79 -10.45
N GLN A 67 5.62 -10.30 -11.48
CA GLN A 67 5.72 -10.93 -12.80
C GLN A 67 7.19 -11.08 -13.20
N VAL A 68 7.49 -12.20 -13.86
CA VAL A 68 8.84 -12.54 -14.32
C VAL A 68 8.81 -12.78 -15.82
N PHE A 69 9.70 -12.11 -16.54
CA PHE A 69 9.80 -12.16 -17.99
C PHE A 69 11.23 -12.54 -18.41
N PRO A 70 11.45 -13.69 -19.07
CA PRO A 70 12.79 -14.07 -19.52
C PRO A 70 13.27 -13.18 -20.67
N ILE A 71 14.58 -12.90 -20.70
CA ILE A 71 15.28 -12.26 -21.83
C ILE A 71 16.25 -13.27 -22.41
N ALA A 72 16.05 -13.61 -23.68
CA ALA A 72 16.84 -14.60 -24.39
C ALA A 72 18.35 -14.31 -24.28
N ASN A 73 19.12 -15.32 -23.85
CA ASN A 73 20.57 -15.29 -23.74
C ASN A 73 21.16 -14.17 -22.85
N TYR A 74 20.36 -13.60 -21.95
CA TYR A 74 20.81 -12.48 -21.12
C TYR A 74 20.38 -12.61 -19.65
N GLY A 75 19.10 -12.84 -19.39
CA GLY A 75 18.61 -12.80 -18.01
C GLY A 75 17.08 -12.73 -17.91
N ALA A 76 16.56 -11.91 -17.01
CA ALA A 76 15.12 -11.75 -16.78
C ALA A 76 14.77 -10.35 -16.26
N ILE A 77 13.56 -9.90 -16.58
CA ILE A 77 12.91 -8.76 -15.93
C ILE A 77 12.00 -9.31 -14.83
N ILE A 78 12.08 -8.70 -13.65
CA ILE A 78 11.14 -8.94 -12.55
C ILE A 78 10.47 -7.60 -12.23
N THR A 79 9.15 -7.56 -12.22
CA THR A 79 8.39 -6.33 -11.99
C THR A 79 7.20 -6.59 -11.08
N GLY A 80 6.70 -5.56 -10.42
CA GLY A 80 5.52 -5.65 -9.55
C GLY A 80 5.39 -4.44 -8.63
N GLU A 81 4.76 -4.63 -7.49
CA GLU A 81 4.63 -3.61 -6.44
C GLU A 81 5.34 -4.03 -5.15
N HIS A 82 5.88 -3.03 -4.46
CA HIS A 82 6.41 -3.11 -3.11
C HIS A 82 5.39 -2.53 -2.14
N VAL A 83 5.32 -3.14 -0.96
CA VAL A 83 4.72 -2.55 0.23
C VAL A 83 5.82 -2.41 1.27
N PHE A 84 5.87 -1.23 1.89
CA PHE A 84 6.85 -0.87 2.90
C PHE A 84 6.19 -0.75 4.26
N PHE A 85 6.87 -1.28 5.27
CA PHE A 85 6.49 -1.20 6.66
C PHE A 85 7.57 -0.51 7.47
N LEU A 86 7.17 0.30 8.44
CA LEU A 86 8.06 0.84 9.44
C LEU A 86 8.01 -0.03 10.70
N LYS A 87 9.18 -0.49 11.14
CA LYS A 87 9.37 -1.26 12.36
C LYS A 87 10.28 -0.47 13.29
N GLU A 88 9.66 0.24 14.23
CA GLU A 88 10.37 0.81 15.37
C GLU A 88 10.80 -0.30 16.34
N LYS A 89 11.87 -0.05 17.09
CA LYS A 89 12.34 -0.96 18.13
C LYS A 89 11.20 -1.27 19.12
N ASP A 90 11.00 -2.56 19.40
CA ASP A 90 10.01 -3.08 20.35
C ASP A 90 8.53 -2.78 20.05
N LYS A 91 8.20 -2.21 18.89
CA LYS A 91 6.82 -1.98 18.42
C LYS A 91 6.47 -2.91 17.28
N GLU A 92 5.19 -3.19 17.06
CA GLU A 92 4.75 -3.92 15.87
C GLU A 92 5.06 -3.15 14.58
N LYS A 93 5.26 -3.87 13.47
CA LYS A 93 5.47 -3.22 12.17
C LYS A 93 4.17 -2.53 11.76
N ARG A 94 4.26 -1.30 11.25
CA ARG A 94 3.12 -0.55 10.72
C ARG A 94 3.27 -0.34 9.23
N LEU A 95 2.16 -0.40 8.51
CA LEU A 95 2.11 -0.07 7.08
C LEU A 95 2.53 1.40 6.88
N ASP A 96 3.29 1.69 5.82
CA ASP A 96 3.82 3.02 5.58
C ASP A 96 3.68 3.47 4.13
N GLY A 97 4.30 2.74 3.20
CA GLY A 97 4.42 3.18 1.81
C GLY A 97 4.25 2.05 0.81
N GLN A 98 4.08 2.41 -0.45
CA GLN A 98 4.14 1.49 -1.59
C GLN A 98 4.91 2.11 -2.75
N ALA A 99 5.40 1.28 -3.65
CA ALA A 99 6.02 1.71 -4.90
C ALA A 99 5.90 0.62 -5.97
N LYS A 100 5.98 1.00 -7.23
CA LYS A 100 6.20 0.08 -8.34
C LYS A 100 7.69 -0.16 -8.53
N PHE A 101 8.03 -1.37 -8.94
CA PHE A 101 9.41 -1.73 -9.21
C PHE A 101 9.56 -2.48 -10.53
N THR A 102 10.70 -2.30 -11.18
CA THR A 102 11.16 -3.13 -12.30
C THR A 102 12.66 -3.36 -12.17
N HIS A 103 13.07 -4.62 -12.16
CA HIS A 103 14.46 -5.05 -12.02
C HIS A 103 14.91 -5.82 -13.26
N LEU A 104 16.05 -5.43 -13.82
CA LEU A 104 16.75 -6.22 -14.81
C LEU A 104 17.81 -7.08 -14.12
N TRP A 105 17.58 -8.38 -14.11
CA TRP A 105 18.54 -9.38 -13.66
C TRP A 105 19.30 -9.92 -14.85
N GLN A 106 20.63 -9.88 -14.80
CA GLN A 106 21.53 -10.53 -15.74
C GLN A 106 22.01 -11.88 -15.20
N TYR A 107 22.17 -12.87 -16.09
CA TYR A 107 22.78 -14.14 -15.79
C TYR A 107 24.12 -14.27 -16.52
N LYS A 108 25.22 -14.27 -15.76
CA LYS A 108 26.59 -14.32 -16.31
C LYS A 108 27.48 -15.14 -15.37
N ASP A 109 28.36 -15.97 -15.93
CA ASP A 109 29.33 -16.79 -15.18
C ASP A 109 28.66 -17.63 -14.07
N ASN A 110 27.51 -18.23 -14.39
CA ASN A 110 26.64 -18.97 -13.47
C ASN A 110 26.11 -18.16 -12.27
N GLN A 111 26.09 -16.83 -12.36
CA GLN A 111 25.62 -15.93 -11.31
C GLN A 111 24.52 -14.98 -11.82
N TRP A 112 23.53 -14.76 -10.97
CA TRP A 112 22.47 -13.79 -11.20
C TRP A 112 22.78 -12.48 -10.47
N LYS A 113 22.74 -11.35 -11.18
CA LYS A 113 22.92 -10.02 -10.56
C LYS A 113 21.94 -9.00 -11.15
N MET A 114 21.46 -8.06 -10.36
CA MET A 114 20.70 -6.91 -10.84
C MET A 114 21.62 -5.86 -11.44
N SER A 115 21.35 -5.50 -12.69
CA SER A 115 22.07 -4.43 -13.39
C SER A 115 21.24 -3.15 -13.49
N ARG A 116 19.90 -3.24 -13.49
CA ARG A 116 19.02 -2.06 -13.49
C ARG A 116 17.94 -2.20 -12.44
N ILE A 117 17.74 -1.15 -11.66
CA ILE A 117 16.77 -1.08 -10.58
C ILE A 117 15.90 0.15 -10.82
N LEU A 118 14.61 -0.03 -11.05
CA LEU A 118 13.66 1.06 -11.17
C LEU A 118 12.72 0.97 -9.97
N SER A 119 12.62 2.05 -9.19
CA SER A 119 11.67 2.19 -8.09
C SER A 119 10.95 3.53 -8.23
N TYR A 120 9.64 3.49 -8.45
CA TYR A 120 8.87 4.66 -8.87
C TYR A 120 7.44 4.60 -8.35
N ASP A 121 6.73 5.73 -8.42
CA ASP A 121 5.37 5.87 -7.91
C ASP A 121 5.32 5.66 -6.39
N HIS A 122 6.31 6.22 -5.66
CA HIS A 122 6.36 6.10 -4.20
C HIS A 122 5.26 6.92 -3.54
N GLY A 123 4.30 6.25 -2.92
CA GLY A 123 3.18 6.87 -2.21
C GLY A 123 2.91 6.21 -0.85
N PRO A 124 1.97 6.75 -0.08
CA PRO A 124 1.45 6.05 1.10
C PRO A 124 0.81 4.72 0.67
N ALA A 125 1.01 3.67 1.46
CA ALA A 125 0.26 2.42 1.27
C ALA A 125 -1.10 2.52 1.95
N SER A 126 -2.14 1.95 1.32
CA SER A 126 -3.46 1.85 1.91
C SER A 126 -3.72 0.42 2.35
N ILE A 127 -4.21 0.21 3.57
CA ILE A 127 -4.73 -1.11 4.00
C ILE A 127 -5.87 -1.58 3.10
N ASN A 128 -6.48 -0.66 2.36
CA ASN A 128 -7.55 -0.95 1.45
C ASN A 128 -7.07 -1.47 0.08
N ASP A 129 -5.78 -1.41 -0.24
CA ASP A 129 -5.25 -1.85 -1.54
C ASP A 129 -5.37 -3.37 -1.76
N SER A 130 -5.56 -4.15 -0.70
CA SER A 130 -5.86 -5.59 -0.75
C SER A 130 -7.35 -5.91 -0.61
N LYS A 131 -8.20 -4.92 -0.32
CA LYS A 131 -9.65 -5.13 -0.18
C LYS A 131 -10.25 -5.39 -1.55
N THR A 132 -11.09 -6.41 -1.62
CA THR A 132 -11.84 -6.73 -2.83
C THR A 132 -13.15 -5.96 -2.82
N GLU A 133 -13.40 -5.19 -3.87
CA GLU A 133 -14.71 -4.55 -4.08
C GLU A 133 -15.72 -5.62 -4.50
N VAL A 134 -16.85 -5.70 -3.79
CA VAL A 134 -18.01 -6.50 -4.18
C VAL A 134 -19.02 -5.62 -4.90
N THR A 135 -19.98 -6.22 -5.60
CA THR A 135 -21.09 -5.47 -6.20
C THR A 135 -22.34 -5.66 -5.35
N LEU A 136 -22.93 -4.56 -4.88
CA LEU A 136 -24.24 -4.54 -4.23
C LEU A 136 -25.30 -3.97 -5.17
N SER A 137 -26.55 -4.39 -5.02
CA SER A 137 -27.64 -3.79 -5.79
C SER A 137 -27.91 -2.36 -5.32
N ASN A 138 -28.43 -1.51 -6.23
CA ASN A 138 -28.84 -0.15 -5.87
C ASN A 138 -29.89 -0.13 -4.75
N GLU A 139 -30.73 -1.16 -4.65
CA GLU A 139 -31.71 -1.32 -3.57
C GLU A 139 -31.03 -1.48 -2.20
N VAL A 140 -29.98 -2.30 -2.14
CA VAL A 140 -29.17 -2.47 -0.91
C VAL A 140 -28.43 -1.17 -0.60
N LEU A 141 -27.75 -0.58 -1.59
CA LEU A 141 -27.01 0.68 -1.40
C LEU A 141 -27.92 1.82 -0.93
N ALA A 142 -29.15 1.91 -1.47
CA ALA A 142 -30.12 2.92 -1.11
C ALA A 142 -30.48 2.88 0.38
N THR A 143 -30.40 1.70 1.03
CA THR A 143 -30.70 1.57 2.46
C THR A 143 -29.71 2.33 3.37
N TYR A 144 -28.48 2.54 2.87
CA TYR A 144 -27.42 3.29 3.56
C TYR A 144 -27.45 4.80 3.28
N THR A 145 -28.27 5.26 2.33
CA THR A 145 -28.40 6.70 2.05
C THR A 145 -29.16 7.43 3.15
N GLY A 146 -28.86 8.71 3.34
CA GLY A 146 -29.48 9.53 4.36
C GLY A 146 -28.53 10.58 4.92
N THR A 147 -28.95 11.24 5.99
CA THR A 147 -28.11 12.21 6.70
C THR A 147 -27.69 11.61 8.03
N TYR A 148 -26.41 11.75 8.34
CA TYR A 148 -25.78 11.26 9.55
C TYR A 148 -25.11 12.42 10.28
N THR A 149 -25.02 12.35 11.60
CA THR A 149 -24.17 13.24 12.42
C THR A 149 -22.99 12.47 12.95
N ILE A 150 -21.80 13.09 12.96
CA ILE A 150 -20.56 12.53 13.54
C ILE A 150 -20.23 13.19 14.89
N ALA A 151 -19.16 12.77 15.57
CA ALA A 151 -18.91 13.13 16.98
C ALA A 151 -18.79 14.64 17.27
N ASP A 152 -18.38 15.46 16.30
CA ASP A 152 -18.26 16.91 16.43
C ASP A 152 -19.55 17.69 16.10
N GLY A 153 -20.65 16.97 15.81
CA GLY A 153 -21.94 17.55 15.43
C GLY A 153 -22.05 17.94 13.96
N GLN A 154 -21.01 17.75 13.15
CA GLN A 154 -21.11 17.94 11.71
C GLN A 154 -22.03 16.89 11.08
N THR A 155 -22.62 17.29 9.96
CA THR A 155 -23.49 16.41 9.16
C THR A 155 -22.73 15.83 7.99
N VAL A 156 -22.95 14.54 7.75
CA VAL A 156 -22.47 13.81 6.57
C VAL A 156 -23.70 13.32 5.81
N THR A 157 -23.82 13.71 4.55
CA THR A 157 -24.87 13.21 3.66
C THR A 157 -24.33 12.04 2.86
N VAL A 158 -25.02 10.90 2.93
CA VAL A 158 -24.67 9.68 2.20
C VAL A 158 -25.63 9.55 1.01
N THR A 159 -25.09 9.47 -0.19
CA THR A 159 -25.82 9.34 -1.46
C THR A 159 -25.27 8.21 -2.32
N LEU A 160 -26.06 7.75 -3.30
CA LEU A 160 -25.59 6.77 -4.29
C LEU A 160 -24.59 7.43 -5.24
N GLU A 161 -23.51 6.72 -5.57
CA GLU A 161 -22.52 7.16 -6.56
C GLU A 161 -21.94 5.93 -7.27
N GLY A 162 -22.36 5.70 -8.52
CA GLY A 162 -21.97 4.51 -9.28
C GLY A 162 -22.31 3.21 -8.53
N ASN A 163 -21.30 2.37 -8.29
CA ASN A 163 -21.43 1.10 -7.54
C ASN A 163 -21.12 1.25 -6.03
N GLY A 164 -21.02 2.48 -5.54
CA GLY A 164 -20.67 2.78 -4.16
C GLY A 164 -21.55 3.87 -3.55
N LEU A 165 -21.01 4.50 -2.50
CA LEU A 165 -21.67 5.60 -1.81
C LEU A 165 -20.76 6.83 -1.81
N LYS A 166 -21.35 8.00 -2.01
CA LYS A 166 -20.67 9.28 -1.78
C LYS A 166 -21.06 9.83 -0.41
N LEU A 167 -20.05 10.16 0.38
CA LEU A 167 -20.15 10.83 1.66
C LEU A 167 -19.74 12.29 1.47
N SER A 168 -20.68 13.22 1.66
CA SER A 168 -20.44 14.66 1.58
C SER A 168 -20.53 15.29 2.97
N ALA A 169 -19.41 15.84 3.44
CA ALA A 169 -19.27 16.67 4.64
C ALA A 169 -18.90 18.12 4.22
N PRO A 170 -19.03 19.15 5.08
CA PRO A 170 -18.90 20.56 4.68
C PRO A 170 -17.63 20.92 3.89
N ASN A 171 -16.50 20.26 4.17
CA ASN A 171 -15.21 20.53 3.53
C ASN A 171 -14.58 19.30 2.88
N LYS A 172 -15.32 18.20 2.71
CA LYS A 172 -14.76 16.93 2.25
C LYS A 172 -15.81 16.07 1.59
N GLU A 173 -15.44 15.50 0.45
CA GLU A 173 -16.22 14.45 -0.20
C GLU A 173 -15.38 13.19 -0.35
N LEU A 174 -16.01 12.03 -0.16
CA LEU A 174 -15.37 10.73 -0.28
C LEU A 174 -16.29 9.78 -1.04
N ILE A 175 -15.70 8.95 -1.90
CA ILE A 175 -16.40 7.83 -2.53
C ILE A 175 -15.92 6.55 -1.85
N ILE A 176 -16.85 5.76 -1.34
CA ILE A 176 -16.59 4.51 -0.65
C ILE A 176 -17.21 3.35 -1.42
N HIS A 177 -16.50 2.23 -1.43
CA HIS A 177 -16.82 1.04 -2.20
C HIS A 177 -17.11 -0.12 -1.26
N PRO A 178 -18.09 -0.99 -1.57
CA PRO A 178 -18.42 -2.10 -0.70
C PRO A 178 -17.36 -3.20 -0.74
N GLU A 179 -16.97 -3.69 0.42
CA GLU A 179 -16.19 -4.93 0.61
C GLU A 179 -17.09 -6.08 1.07
N SER A 180 -18.17 -5.75 1.78
CA SER A 180 -19.26 -6.67 2.13
C SER A 180 -20.59 -5.93 2.04
N GLU A 181 -21.70 -6.53 2.49
CA GLU A 181 -22.98 -5.84 2.53
C GLU A 181 -22.96 -4.59 3.42
N THR A 182 -22.22 -4.63 4.54
CA THR A 182 -22.21 -3.57 5.57
C THR A 182 -20.86 -2.84 5.68
N LEU A 183 -19.77 -3.43 5.18
CA LEU A 183 -18.43 -2.86 5.23
C LEU A 183 -18.07 -2.20 3.90
N PHE A 184 -17.67 -0.95 3.98
CA PHE A 184 -17.21 -0.15 2.84
C PHE A 184 -15.80 0.40 3.10
N PHE A 185 -15.08 0.74 2.04
CA PHE A 185 -13.73 1.26 2.13
C PHE A 185 -13.45 2.34 1.09
N HIS A 186 -12.51 3.25 1.38
CA HIS A 186 -12.02 4.23 0.43
C HIS A 186 -10.82 3.66 -0.34
N LYS A 187 -10.81 3.72 -1.68
CA LYS A 187 -9.74 3.08 -2.48
C LYS A 187 -8.34 3.63 -2.22
N GLN A 188 -8.22 4.93 -1.93
CA GLN A 188 -6.91 5.61 -1.85
C GLN A 188 -6.51 6.03 -0.43
N ALA A 189 -7.41 5.90 0.54
CA ALA A 189 -7.17 6.33 1.91
C ALA A 189 -7.45 5.14 2.81
N PRO A 190 -6.75 4.96 3.94
CA PRO A 190 -6.90 3.79 4.80
C PRO A 190 -8.17 3.89 5.67
N LEU A 191 -9.29 4.30 5.08
CA LEU A 191 -10.56 4.53 5.73
C LEU A 191 -11.53 3.38 5.42
N THR A 192 -12.19 2.87 6.45
CA THR A 192 -13.31 1.93 6.33
C THR A 192 -14.53 2.44 7.07
N PHE A 193 -15.71 2.06 6.59
CA PHE A 193 -17.01 2.50 7.06
C PHE A 193 -17.89 1.27 7.25
N GLU A 194 -18.18 0.90 8.49
CA GLU A 194 -19.04 -0.24 8.82
C GLU A 194 -20.43 0.28 9.19
N PHE A 195 -21.46 -0.05 8.42
CA PHE A 195 -22.83 0.33 8.68
C PHE A 195 -23.53 -0.69 9.59
N GLU A 196 -24.13 -0.21 10.67
CA GLU A 196 -24.86 -1.06 11.62
C GLU A 196 -26.37 -0.92 11.42
N LYS A 197 -27.03 -2.07 11.24
CA LYS A 197 -28.49 -2.21 11.19
C LYS A 197 -29.02 -2.60 12.57
N ASN A 198 -30.20 -2.12 12.91
CA ASN A 198 -30.91 -2.59 14.11
C ASN A 198 -31.61 -3.95 13.88
N ALA A 199 -32.28 -4.46 14.91
CA ALA A 199 -33.05 -5.70 14.85
C ALA A 199 -34.18 -5.71 13.78
N ARG A 200 -34.56 -4.55 13.24
CA ARG A 200 -35.55 -4.41 12.15
C ARG A 200 -34.90 -4.26 10.77
N GLY A 201 -33.58 -4.38 10.67
CA GLY A 201 -32.83 -4.22 9.42
C GLY A 201 -32.63 -2.76 9.00
N THR A 202 -33.01 -1.78 9.81
CA THR A 202 -32.83 -0.35 9.51
C THR A 202 -31.44 0.12 9.94
N VAL A 203 -30.73 0.79 9.04
CA VAL A 203 -29.41 1.38 9.31
C VAL A 203 -29.53 2.50 10.34
N GLN A 204 -28.74 2.44 11.42
CA GLN A 204 -28.78 3.41 12.52
C GLN A 204 -27.52 4.26 12.65
N LYS A 205 -26.37 3.72 12.27
CA LYS A 205 -25.07 4.39 12.35
C LYS A 205 -24.07 3.73 11.42
N PHE A 206 -22.92 4.37 11.26
CA PHE A 206 -21.72 3.71 10.78
C PHE A 206 -20.51 4.11 11.62
N THR A 207 -19.54 3.21 11.73
CA THR A 207 -18.26 3.45 12.40
C THR A 207 -17.20 3.75 11.35
N ILE A 208 -16.44 4.84 11.56
CA ILE A 208 -15.30 5.20 10.71
C ILE A 208 -14.04 4.66 11.38
N ARG A 209 -13.24 3.90 10.62
CA ARG A 209 -11.90 3.48 11.05
C ARG A 209 -10.84 4.02 10.13
N GLU A 210 -9.73 4.48 10.69
CA GLU A 210 -8.51 4.82 9.96
C GLU A 210 -7.42 3.84 10.37
N ASN A 211 -6.82 3.15 9.39
CA ASN A 211 -5.85 2.07 9.63
C ASN A 211 -6.37 1.01 10.61
N GLY A 212 -7.68 0.70 10.56
CA GLY A 212 -8.34 -0.27 11.44
C GLY A 212 -8.72 0.24 12.83
N ASN A 213 -8.26 1.41 13.25
CA ASN A 213 -8.64 2.01 14.54
C ASN A 213 -9.89 2.86 14.39
N ILE A 214 -10.83 2.78 15.34
CA ILE A 214 -12.02 3.63 15.35
C ILE A 214 -11.57 5.08 15.58
N VAL A 215 -11.92 5.96 14.64
CA VAL A 215 -11.64 7.40 14.73
C VAL A 215 -12.89 8.23 14.91
N ASP A 216 -14.06 7.71 14.52
CA ASP A 216 -15.34 8.39 14.68
C ASP A 216 -16.52 7.40 14.59
N GLU A 217 -17.68 7.82 15.07
CA GLU A 217 -18.95 7.11 14.94
C GLU A 217 -20.05 8.08 14.53
N SER A 218 -20.88 7.65 13.57
CA SER A 218 -22.01 8.44 13.12
C SER A 218 -23.32 8.04 13.80
N LYS A 219 -24.37 8.84 13.64
CA LYS A 219 -25.75 8.48 13.94
C LYS A 219 -26.64 8.94 12.80
N LYS A 220 -27.46 8.05 12.25
CA LYS A 220 -28.43 8.39 11.22
C LYS A 220 -29.52 9.27 11.83
N ILE A 221 -29.78 10.41 11.21
CA ILE A 221 -30.79 11.38 11.65
C ILE A 221 -31.92 11.56 10.63
N ARG A 222 -31.69 11.24 9.35
CA ARG A 222 -32.68 11.26 8.28
C ARG A 222 -32.41 10.17 7.26
#